data_AF-A0A5C8T994-F1
#
_entry.id   AF-A0A5C8T994-F1
#
_cell.length_a   1.000
_cell.length_b   1.000
_cell.length_c   1.000
_cell.angle_alpha   90.00
_cell.angle_beta   90.00
_cell.angle_gamma   90.00
#
_symmetry.space_group_name_H-M   'P 1'
#
loop_
_entity.id
_entity.type
_entity.pdbx_description
1 polymer ?
#
loop_
_entity_poly.entity_id
_entity_poly.type
_entity_poly.pdbx_seq_one_letter_code
_entity_poly.pdbx_strand_id
1 'polypeptide(L)'
;REALGLAVVVAVALAVSPDVGQIAALAIGALAFAVTSFRPRLGVGLTAGIAAGLLAVAPLLPFLARPVGAALFGPLSPGVMTLKSWQRIVTTEPVRLITGHGFETALRGRVFGLIPVNAPSTALFAMWYELGVVGALAAAYALYASVRRAGRDVPLLVPGAMAGFAAAFTIACIGVGLTVVWWLTTLAITILVFVAIERGQFRTRRPKVSRLKLPPLGEPPTP
;
A
#
# COMPACT_ATOMS: atom_id res chain seq x y z
N ARG A 1 -5.01 15.07 20.85
CA ARG A 1 -4.30 16.35 20.60
C ARG A 1 -2.88 16.08 20.09
N GLU A 2 -2.12 15.22 20.78
CA GLU A 2 -0.77 14.79 20.37
C GLU A 2 -0.71 14.16 18.97
N ALA A 3 -1.60 13.22 18.64
CA ALA A 3 -1.62 12.57 17.32
C ALA A 3 -1.91 13.55 16.15
N LEU A 4 -2.79 14.53 16.38
CA LEU A 4 -3.08 15.58 15.40
C LEU A 4 -1.87 16.50 15.23
N GLY A 5 -1.22 16.87 16.35
CA GLY A 5 0.02 17.66 16.32
C GLY A 5 1.13 16.96 15.54
N LEU A 6 1.34 15.66 15.78
CA LEU A 6 2.31 14.86 15.03
C LEU A 6 1.95 14.80 13.53
N ALA A 7 0.68 14.59 13.19
CA ALA A 7 0.24 14.56 11.80
C ALA A 7 0.50 15.89 11.08
N VAL A 8 0.25 17.02 11.74
CA VAL A 8 0.55 18.36 11.19
C VAL A 8 2.05 18.55 11.02
N VAL A 9 2.86 18.18 12.01
CA VAL A 9 4.32 18.27 11.92
C VAL A 9 4.85 17.43 10.75
N VAL A 10 4.36 16.20 10.58
CA VAL A 10 4.74 15.34 9.45
C VAL A 10 4.30 15.96 8.12
N ALA A 11 3.07 16.48 8.03
CA ALA A 11 2.59 17.12 6.82
C ALA A 11 3.44 18.35 6.44
N VAL A 12 3.80 19.19 7.41
CA VAL A 12 4.68 20.35 7.20
C VAL A 12 6.08 19.89 6.79
N ALA A 13 6.65 18.90 7.47
CA ALA A 13 7.96 18.36 7.13
C ALA A 13 7.99 17.80 5.69
N LEU A 14 6.95 17.09 5.28
CA LEU A 14 6.81 16.59 3.91
C LEU A 14 6.57 17.71 2.90
N ALA A 15 5.86 18.79 3.24
CA ALA A 15 5.67 19.93 2.35
C ALA A 15 6.94 20.74 2.11
N VAL A 16 7.88 20.72 3.08
CA VAL A 16 9.21 21.32 2.93
C VAL A 16 10.16 20.40 2.14
N SER A 17 9.88 19.10 2.09
CA SER A 17 10.60 18.14 1.25
C SER A 17 10.21 18.31 -0.23
N PRO A 18 11.18 18.32 -1.17
CA PRO A 18 10.89 18.46 -2.60
C PRO A 18 10.26 17.20 -3.24
N ASP A 19 9.99 16.14 -2.48
CA ASP A 19 9.45 14.89 -3.01
C ASP A 19 7.92 14.85 -3.05
N VAL A 20 7.36 15.16 -4.23
CA VAL A 20 5.93 15.13 -4.53
C VAL A 20 5.32 13.73 -4.31
N GLY A 21 6.10 12.66 -4.44
CA GLY A 21 5.63 11.29 -4.25
C GLY A 21 5.20 11.01 -2.80
N GLN A 22 5.93 11.57 -1.82
CA GLN A 22 5.61 11.41 -0.41
C GLN A 22 4.35 12.19 -0.02
N ILE A 23 4.18 13.39 -0.57
CA ILE A 23 2.97 14.21 -0.37
C ILE A 23 1.75 13.49 -0.94
N ALA A 24 1.86 12.94 -2.15
CA ALA A 24 0.80 12.15 -2.78
C ALA A 24 0.43 10.92 -1.93
N ALA A 25 1.42 10.21 -1.39
CA ALA A 25 1.20 9.06 -0.52
C ALA A 25 0.50 9.44 0.79
N LEU A 26 0.90 10.54 1.42
CA LEU A 26 0.21 11.06 2.61
C LEU A 26 -1.24 11.43 2.28
N ALA A 27 -1.49 12.14 1.18
CA ALA A 27 -2.82 12.55 0.77
C ALA A 27 -3.74 11.35 0.48
N ILE A 28 -3.24 10.35 -0.25
CA ILE A 28 -3.99 9.12 -0.55
C ILE A 28 -4.23 8.30 0.73
N GLY A 29 -3.24 8.21 1.61
CA GLY A 29 -3.39 7.58 2.93
C GLY A 29 -4.45 8.27 3.79
N ALA A 30 -4.42 9.60 3.86
CA ALA A 30 -5.41 10.40 4.59
C ALA A 30 -6.83 10.24 4.02
N LEU A 31 -6.96 10.20 2.69
CA LEU A 31 -8.24 9.93 2.03
C LEU A 31 -8.76 8.52 2.39
N ALA A 32 -7.90 7.50 2.31
CA ALA A 32 -8.27 6.15 2.71
C ALA A 32 -8.68 6.07 4.19
N PHE A 33 -7.95 6.78 5.08
CA PHE A 33 -8.32 6.91 6.49
C PHE A 33 -9.71 7.51 6.66
N ALA A 34 -9.97 8.65 6.02
CA ALA A 34 -11.23 9.39 6.12
C ALA A 34 -12.40 8.53 5.62
N VAL A 35 -12.29 7.99 4.40
CA VAL A 35 -13.32 7.13 3.81
C VAL A 35 -13.62 5.92 4.69
N THR A 36 -12.57 5.27 5.22
CA THR A 36 -12.72 4.11 6.10
C THR A 36 -13.32 4.48 7.46
N SER A 37 -13.03 5.68 7.97
CA SER A 37 -13.60 6.18 9.23
C SER A 37 -15.11 6.41 9.13
N PHE A 38 -15.61 6.89 7.98
CA PHE A 38 -17.05 7.09 7.75
C PHE A 38 -17.76 5.82 7.30
N ARG A 39 -17.15 5.01 6.42
CA ARG A 39 -17.73 3.79 5.86
C ARG A 39 -16.68 2.67 5.80
N PRO A 40 -16.46 1.94 6.91
CA PRO A 40 -15.38 0.95 7.01
C PRO A 40 -15.38 -0.10 5.90
N ARG A 41 -16.56 -0.66 5.58
CA ARG A 41 -16.69 -1.67 4.51
C ARG A 41 -16.30 -1.13 3.13
N LEU A 42 -16.67 0.12 2.86
CA LEU A 42 -16.37 0.78 1.59
C LEU A 42 -14.89 1.15 1.51
N GLY A 43 -14.31 1.71 2.57
CA GLY A 43 -12.88 2.02 2.63
C GLY A 43 -12.00 0.77 2.42
N VAL A 44 -12.28 -0.32 3.14
CA VAL A 44 -11.58 -1.60 2.96
C VAL A 44 -11.75 -2.14 1.54
N GLY A 45 -12.97 -2.08 1.00
CA GLY A 45 -13.27 -2.53 -0.36
C GLY A 45 -12.51 -1.73 -1.43
N LEU A 46 -12.49 -0.40 -1.31
CA LEU A 46 -11.78 0.48 -2.24
C LEU A 46 -10.27 0.29 -2.15
N THR A 47 -9.68 0.29 -0.95
CA THR A 47 -8.23 0.10 -0.80
C THR A 47 -7.79 -1.24 -1.37
N ALA A 48 -8.52 -2.32 -1.06
CA ALA A 48 -8.20 -3.66 -1.58
C ALA A 48 -8.37 -3.73 -3.11
N GLY A 49 -9.51 -3.25 -3.61
CA GLY A 49 -9.87 -3.33 -5.02
C GLY A 49 -8.99 -2.46 -5.91
N ILE A 50 -8.71 -1.22 -5.50
CA ILE A 50 -7.85 -0.30 -6.27
C ILE A 50 -6.41 -0.81 -6.28
N ALA A 51 -5.86 -1.20 -5.13
CA ALA A 51 -4.46 -1.62 -5.06
C ALA A 51 -4.22 -2.92 -5.85
N ALA A 52 -5.06 -3.94 -5.64
CA ALA A 52 -4.96 -5.18 -6.38
C ALA A 52 -5.32 -5.02 -7.86
N GLY A 53 -6.35 -4.22 -8.15
CA GLY A 53 -6.78 -3.93 -9.52
C GLY A 53 -5.69 -3.24 -10.32
N LEU A 54 -5.11 -2.15 -9.81
CA LEU A 54 -4.01 -1.44 -10.47
C LEU A 54 -2.81 -2.33 -10.72
N LEU A 55 -2.46 -3.20 -9.77
CA LEU A 55 -1.40 -4.19 -9.98
C LEU A 55 -1.78 -5.22 -11.05
N ALA A 56 -2.99 -5.77 -11.02
CA ALA A 56 -3.43 -6.78 -11.98
C ALA A 56 -3.58 -6.22 -13.42
N VAL A 57 -3.97 -4.96 -13.59
CA VAL A 57 -4.12 -4.33 -14.91
C VAL A 57 -2.91 -3.47 -15.31
N ALA A 58 -1.79 -3.55 -14.58
CA ALA A 58 -0.64 -2.68 -14.80
C ALA A 58 -0.13 -2.64 -16.26
N PRO A 59 -0.06 -3.74 -17.02
CA PRO A 59 0.40 -3.70 -18.42
C PRO A 59 -0.50 -2.86 -19.33
N LEU A 60 -1.76 -2.66 -18.96
CA LEU A 60 -2.72 -1.85 -19.72
C LEU A 60 -2.60 -0.36 -19.40
N LEU A 61 -2.03 0.01 -18.25
CA LEU A 61 -1.87 1.40 -17.82
C LEU A 61 -1.17 2.29 -18.84
N PRO A 62 -0.03 1.91 -19.47
CA PRO A 62 0.61 2.78 -20.45
C PRO A 62 -0.25 3.05 -21.69
N PHE A 63 -1.19 2.16 -22.05
CA PHE A 63 -2.10 2.39 -23.18
C PHE A 63 -3.21 3.39 -22.86
N LEU A 64 -3.63 3.46 -21.59
CA LEU A 64 -4.66 4.39 -21.12
C LEU A 64 -4.07 5.73 -20.70
N ALA A 65 -2.99 5.72 -19.92
CA ALA A 65 -2.42 6.92 -19.31
C ALA A 65 -1.59 7.76 -20.29
N ARG A 66 -0.92 7.13 -21.27
CA ARG A 66 -0.07 7.84 -22.24
C ARG A 66 -0.86 8.82 -23.12
N PRO A 67 -1.99 8.46 -23.76
CA PRO A 67 -2.72 9.42 -24.62
C PRO A 67 -3.24 10.61 -23.81
N VAL A 68 -3.76 10.35 -22.60
CA VAL A 68 -4.21 11.41 -21.68
C VAL A 68 -3.06 12.31 -21.26
N GLY A 69 -1.93 11.73 -20.84
CA GLY A 69 -0.75 12.48 -20.44
C GLY A 69 -0.13 13.29 -21.59
N ALA A 70 -0.10 12.73 -22.80
CA ALA A 70 0.40 13.43 -23.98
C ALA A 70 -0.48 14.62 -24.36
N ALA A 71 -1.81 14.51 -24.19
CA ALA A 71 -2.74 15.60 -24.43
C ALA A 71 -2.63 16.72 -23.38
N LEU A 72 -2.44 16.38 -22.10
CA LEU A 72 -2.40 17.35 -21.00
C LEU A 72 -1.03 18.02 -20.81
N PHE A 73 0.06 17.26 -20.96
CA PHE A 73 1.42 17.70 -20.60
C PHE A 73 2.39 17.71 -21.80
N GLY A 74 1.91 17.32 -22.97
CA GLY A 74 2.70 17.24 -24.19
C GLY A 74 3.44 15.91 -24.37
N PRO A 75 3.77 15.54 -25.62
CA PRO A 75 4.37 14.24 -25.95
C PRO A 75 5.78 14.02 -25.40
N LEU A 76 6.52 15.09 -25.09
CA LEU A 76 7.91 15.03 -24.64
C LEU A 76 8.05 15.14 -23.12
N SER A 77 6.94 15.23 -22.38
CA SER A 77 7.00 15.26 -20.92
C SER A 77 7.63 13.97 -20.36
N PRO A 78 8.42 14.04 -19.28
CA PRO A 78 9.13 12.87 -18.74
C PRO A 78 8.20 11.69 -18.44
N GLY A 79 7.04 11.95 -17.82
CA GLY A 79 6.05 10.91 -17.53
C GLY A 79 5.49 10.22 -18.78
N VAL A 80 5.25 10.96 -19.87
CA VAL A 80 4.77 10.39 -21.14
C VAL A 80 5.87 9.56 -21.82
N MET A 81 7.13 9.97 -21.71
CA MET A 81 8.27 9.17 -22.21
C MET A 81 8.45 7.88 -21.43
N THR A 82 8.20 7.90 -20.12
CA THR A 82 8.17 6.69 -19.29
C THR A 82 7.05 5.75 -19.70
N LEU A 83 5.83 6.26 -19.88
CA LEU A 83 4.69 5.46 -20.33
C LEU A 83 4.91 4.89 -21.75
N LYS A 84 5.51 5.67 -22.65
CA LYS A 84 5.90 5.21 -24.00
C LYS A 84 6.90 4.05 -23.93
N SER A 85 7.89 4.14 -23.04
CA SER A 85 8.91 3.09 -22.87
C SER A 85 8.29 1.83 -22.29
N TRP A 86 7.41 1.96 -21.29
CA TRP A 86 6.67 0.83 -20.75
C TRP A 86 5.78 0.17 -21.81
N GLN A 87 5.04 0.96 -22.59
CA GLN A 87 4.21 0.45 -23.69
C GLN A 87 5.05 -0.35 -24.70
N ARG A 88 6.26 0.14 -25.03
CA ARG A 88 7.18 -0.56 -25.93
C ARG A 88 7.58 -1.92 -25.36
N ILE A 89 7.98 -1.99 -24.09
CA ILE A 89 8.37 -3.25 -23.43
C ILE A 89 7.22 -4.27 -23.46
N VAL A 90 6.00 -3.83 -23.15
CA VAL A 90 4.81 -4.70 -23.17
C VAL A 90 4.53 -5.24 -24.59
N THR A 91 4.84 -4.48 -25.63
CA THR A 91 4.54 -4.87 -27.02
C THR A 91 5.66 -5.65 -27.71
N THR A 92 6.91 -5.51 -27.27
CA THR A 92 8.06 -6.17 -27.91
C THR A 92 8.26 -7.61 -27.45
N GLU A 93 7.93 -7.93 -26.20
CA GLU A 93 8.22 -9.26 -25.61
C GLU A 93 6.98 -9.86 -24.92
N PRO A 94 5.90 -10.18 -25.67
CA PRO A 94 4.63 -10.62 -25.07
C PRO A 94 4.73 -11.96 -24.32
N VAL A 95 5.62 -12.86 -24.76
CA VAL A 95 5.86 -14.13 -24.07
C VAL A 95 6.47 -13.89 -22.69
N ARG A 96 7.35 -12.89 -22.56
CA ARG A 96 7.97 -12.52 -21.28
C ARG A 96 7.00 -11.84 -20.32
N LEU A 97 5.90 -11.27 -20.80
CA LEU A 97 4.82 -10.84 -19.90
C LEU A 97 4.17 -12.03 -19.19
N ILE A 98 4.16 -13.21 -19.80
CA ILE A 98 3.57 -14.41 -19.18
C ILE A 98 4.57 -15.03 -18.20
N THR A 99 5.82 -15.22 -18.63
CA THR A 99 6.83 -15.94 -17.83
C THR A 99 7.57 -15.08 -16.82
N GLY A 100 7.64 -13.76 -17.06
CA GLY A 100 8.59 -12.88 -16.40
C GLY A 100 10.02 -13.04 -16.91
N HIS A 101 10.91 -12.22 -16.37
CA HIS A 101 12.36 -12.22 -16.64
C HIS A 101 13.18 -12.81 -15.48
N GLY A 102 12.59 -13.01 -14.31
CA GLY A 102 13.26 -13.42 -13.08
C GLY A 102 13.52 -12.24 -12.12
N PHE A 103 13.82 -12.56 -10.86
CA PHE A 103 14.06 -11.56 -9.82
C PHE A 103 15.28 -10.69 -10.12
N GLU A 104 15.20 -9.42 -9.71
CA GLU A 104 16.29 -8.43 -9.79
C GLU A 104 16.69 -8.04 -11.23
N THR A 105 15.94 -8.52 -12.23
CA THR A 105 16.24 -8.25 -13.64
C THR A 105 15.85 -6.85 -14.06
N ALA A 106 14.86 -6.22 -13.42
CA ALA A 106 14.50 -4.85 -13.72
C ALA A 106 15.61 -3.87 -13.32
N LEU A 107 16.23 -4.07 -12.16
CA LEU A 107 17.35 -3.23 -11.72
C LEU A 107 18.62 -3.52 -12.53
N ARG A 108 19.00 -4.80 -12.65
CA ARG A 108 20.19 -5.19 -13.43
C ARG A 108 20.08 -4.78 -14.90
N GLY A 109 18.91 -4.96 -15.51
CA GLY A 109 18.67 -4.56 -16.88
C GLY A 109 18.83 -3.05 -17.10
N ARG A 110 18.51 -2.22 -16.11
CA ARG A 110 18.78 -0.78 -16.15
C ARG A 110 20.28 -0.48 -16.03
N VAL A 111 20.99 -1.17 -15.15
CA VAL A 111 22.45 -0.99 -14.95
C VAL A 111 23.25 -1.37 -16.21
N PHE A 112 22.86 -2.46 -16.88
CA PHE A 112 23.53 -2.94 -18.09
C PHE A 112 22.94 -2.40 -19.41
N GLY A 113 22.01 -1.44 -19.36
CA GLY A 113 21.42 -0.82 -20.55
C GLY A 113 20.51 -1.73 -21.39
N LEU A 114 20.06 -2.86 -20.83
CA LEU A 114 19.11 -3.77 -21.48
C LEU A 114 17.67 -3.23 -21.45
N ILE A 115 17.36 -2.35 -20.49
CA ILE A 115 16.06 -1.69 -20.36
C ILE A 115 16.23 -0.21 -20.75
N PRO A 116 15.29 0.38 -21.52
CA PRO A 116 15.33 1.80 -21.85
C PRO A 116 15.50 2.69 -20.62
N VAL A 117 16.33 3.72 -20.71
CA VAL A 117 16.61 4.66 -19.60
C VAL A 117 15.34 5.31 -19.02
N ASN A 118 14.32 5.49 -19.85
CA ASN A 118 13.05 6.09 -19.47
C ASN A 118 12.06 5.08 -18.87
N ALA A 119 12.38 3.78 -18.81
CA ALA A 119 11.46 2.78 -18.30
C ALA A 119 11.13 3.01 -16.81
N PRO A 120 9.87 2.76 -16.40
CA PRO A 120 9.43 3.03 -15.04
C PRO A 120 10.22 2.21 -14.01
N SER A 121 10.39 2.78 -12.83
CA SER A 121 11.01 2.15 -11.65
C SER A 121 9.98 1.71 -10.61
N THR A 122 8.70 1.72 -10.99
CA THR A 122 7.58 1.48 -10.09
C THR A 122 7.39 0.00 -9.81
N ALA A 123 6.77 -0.33 -8.66
CA ALA A 123 6.41 -1.69 -8.31
C ALA A 123 5.49 -2.35 -9.34
N LEU A 124 4.57 -1.57 -9.92
CA LEU A 124 3.65 -2.06 -10.94
C LEU A 124 4.40 -2.59 -12.17
N PHE A 125 5.43 -1.87 -12.61
CA PHE A 125 6.28 -2.32 -13.69
C PHE A 125 7.15 -3.50 -13.26
N ALA A 126 7.86 -3.38 -12.14
CA ALA A 126 8.83 -4.38 -11.69
C ALA A 126 8.18 -5.76 -11.46
N MET A 127 7.03 -5.81 -10.78
CA MET A 127 6.33 -7.07 -10.51
C MET A 127 5.93 -7.81 -11.79
N TRP A 128 5.47 -7.09 -12.80
CA TRP A 128 5.13 -7.66 -14.10
C TRP A 128 6.36 -8.04 -14.92
N TYR A 129 7.37 -7.17 -14.93
CA TYR A 129 8.60 -7.40 -15.66
C TYR A 129 9.33 -8.64 -15.11
N GLU A 130 9.45 -8.76 -13.80
CA GLU A 130 10.21 -9.83 -13.17
C GLU A 130 9.44 -11.15 -13.10
N LEU A 131 8.17 -11.11 -12.71
CA LEU A 131 7.41 -12.33 -12.39
C LEU A 131 6.34 -12.72 -13.40
N GLY A 132 6.07 -11.85 -14.38
CA GLY A 132 5.03 -12.06 -15.39
C GLY A 132 3.61 -12.16 -14.80
N VAL A 133 2.69 -12.70 -15.60
CA VAL A 133 1.26 -12.83 -15.26
C VAL A 133 1.08 -13.58 -13.93
N VAL A 134 1.76 -14.71 -13.77
CA VAL A 134 1.52 -15.59 -12.61
C VAL A 134 1.90 -14.90 -11.32
N GLY A 135 3.11 -14.33 -11.23
CA GLY A 135 3.54 -13.67 -10.00
C GLY A 135 2.86 -12.32 -9.77
N ALA A 136 2.56 -11.55 -10.83
CA ALA A 136 1.85 -10.30 -10.69
C ALA A 136 0.40 -10.50 -10.20
N LEU A 137 -0.32 -11.50 -10.73
CA LEU A 137 -1.67 -11.83 -10.27
C LEU A 137 -1.66 -12.47 -8.88
N ALA A 138 -0.68 -13.32 -8.57
CA ALA A 138 -0.51 -13.85 -7.21
C ALA A 138 -0.25 -12.72 -6.19
N ALA A 139 0.60 -11.75 -6.54
CA ALA A 139 0.86 -10.58 -5.70
C ALA A 139 -0.38 -9.68 -5.57
N ALA A 140 -1.14 -9.45 -6.65
CA ALA A 140 -2.40 -8.71 -6.61
C ALA A 140 -3.41 -9.41 -5.69
N TYR A 141 -3.55 -10.73 -5.80
CA TYR A 141 -4.42 -11.51 -4.91
C TYR A 141 -3.95 -11.46 -3.45
N ALA A 142 -2.64 -11.63 -3.20
CA ALA A 142 -2.07 -11.54 -1.85
C ALA A 142 -2.32 -10.16 -1.23
N LEU A 143 -2.15 -9.09 -2.01
CA LEU A 143 -2.44 -7.71 -1.60
C LEU A 143 -3.94 -7.55 -1.28
N TYR A 144 -4.82 -8.00 -2.18
CA TYR A 144 -6.27 -7.98 -1.96
C TYR A 144 -6.65 -8.71 -0.67
N ALA A 145 -6.19 -9.95 -0.52
CA ALA A 145 -6.49 -10.80 0.62
C ALA A 145 -5.96 -10.21 1.94
N SER A 146 -4.76 -9.62 1.92
CA SER A 146 -4.15 -8.97 3.08
C SER A 146 -4.97 -7.76 3.54
N VAL A 147 -5.37 -6.88 2.62
CA VAL A 147 -6.19 -5.70 2.95
C VAL A 147 -7.58 -6.13 3.45
N ARG A 148 -8.20 -7.12 2.79
CA ARG A 148 -9.51 -7.68 3.22
C ARG A 148 -9.43 -8.42 4.56
N ARG A 149 -8.28 -8.98 4.91
CA ARG A 149 -8.05 -9.59 6.23
C ARG A 149 -7.92 -8.51 7.29
N ALA A 150 -7.06 -7.52 7.07
CA ALA A 150 -6.86 -6.41 7.99
C ALA A 150 -8.16 -5.65 8.31
N GLY A 151 -9.07 -5.53 7.34
CA GLY A 151 -10.39 -4.93 7.54
C GLY A 151 -11.36 -5.74 8.42
N ARG A 152 -11.03 -6.99 8.79
CA ARG A 152 -11.83 -7.87 9.65
C ARG A 152 -11.26 -8.03 11.06
N ASP A 153 -10.08 -7.48 11.32
CA ASP A 153 -9.40 -7.60 12.62
C ASP A 153 -9.97 -6.53 13.60
N VAL A 154 -9.13 -5.88 14.42
CA VAL A 154 -9.61 -4.93 15.44
C VAL A 154 -10.28 -3.70 14.80
N PRO A 155 -11.61 -3.48 14.98
CA PRO A 155 -12.35 -2.43 14.26
C PRO A 155 -11.79 -1.02 14.44
N LEU A 156 -11.21 -0.75 15.62
CA LEU A 156 -10.65 0.55 15.99
C LEU A 156 -9.37 0.89 15.22
N LEU A 157 -8.68 -0.10 14.64
CA LEU A 157 -7.44 0.07 13.89
C LEU A 157 -7.65 0.08 12.38
N VAL A 158 -8.82 -0.33 11.89
CA VAL A 158 -9.11 -0.50 10.46
C VAL A 158 -8.85 0.78 9.64
N PRO A 159 -9.28 2.00 10.07
CA PRO A 159 -8.98 3.21 9.31
C PRO A 159 -7.47 3.49 9.19
N GLY A 160 -6.72 3.29 10.27
CA GLY A 160 -5.27 3.44 10.28
C GLY A 160 -4.58 2.43 9.36
N ALA A 161 -5.01 1.16 9.42
CA ALA A 161 -4.48 0.11 8.55
C ALA A 161 -4.73 0.41 7.07
N MET A 162 -5.93 0.87 6.70
CA MET A 162 -6.24 1.24 5.32
C MET A 162 -5.43 2.44 4.84
N ALA A 163 -5.19 3.43 5.72
CA ALA A 163 -4.29 4.54 5.44
C ALA A 163 -2.87 4.07 5.15
N GLY A 164 -2.36 3.16 6.00
CA GLY A 164 -1.04 2.55 5.85
C GLY A 164 -0.90 1.78 4.53
N PHE A 165 -1.85 0.91 4.19
CA PHE A 165 -1.86 0.19 2.91
C PHE A 165 -1.91 1.15 1.71
N ALA A 166 -2.78 2.16 1.75
CA ALA A 166 -2.95 3.09 0.64
C ALA A 166 -1.70 3.97 0.43
N ALA A 167 -1.12 4.51 1.50
CA ALA A 167 0.14 5.24 1.44
C ALA A 167 1.28 4.34 0.97
N ALA A 168 1.36 3.12 1.52
CA ALA A 168 2.40 2.16 1.17
C ALA A 168 2.34 1.83 -0.34
N PHE A 169 1.16 1.49 -0.83
CA PHE A 169 0.96 1.16 -2.23
C PHE A 169 1.23 2.36 -3.15
N THR A 170 0.89 3.58 -2.72
CA THR A 170 1.16 4.80 -3.50
C THR A 170 2.65 5.02 -3.73
N ILE A 171 3.47 4.91 -2.67
CA ILE A 171 4.92 5.07 -2.80
C ILE A 171 5.50 3.97 -3.70
N ALA A 172 4.99 2.74 -3.59
CA ALA A 172 5.36 1.65 -4.49
C ALA A 172 4.98 1.95 -5.96
N CYS A 173 3.88 2.65 -6.22
CA CYS A 173 3.45 3.00 -7.58
C CYS A 173 4.18 4.20 -8.19
N ILE A 174 4.74 5.11 -7.39
CA ILE A 174 5.36 6.35 -7.88
C ILE A 174 6.88 6.28 -7.83
N GLY A 175 7.43 5.64 -6.79
CA GLY A 175 8.87 5.63 -6.52
C GLY A 175 9.55 4.30 -6.82
N VAL A 176 10.85 4.27 -6.50
CA VAL A 176 11.73 3.08 -6.58
C VAL A 176 11.58 2.18 -5.34
N GLY A 177 10.42 2.23 -4.67
CA GLY A 177 10.25 1.78 -3.28
C GLY A 177 10.70 0.34 -3.02
N LEU A 178 10.52 -0.57 -3.98
CA LEU A 178 10.86 -1.99 -3.78
C LEU A 178 12.37 -2.27 -3.73
N THR A 179 13.23 -1.37 -4.20
CA THR A 179 14.68 -1.63 -4.28
C THR A 179 15.48 -0.92 -3.19
N VAL A 180 14.83 -0.19 -2.28
CA VAL A 180 15.49 0.64 -1.27
C VAL A 180 15.18 0.16 0.14
N VAL A 181 16.22 -0.05 0.96
CA VAL A 181 16.10 -0.67 2.30
C VAL A 181 15.17 0.11 3.23
N TRP A 182 15.16 1.45 3.15
CA TRP A 182 14.34 2.31 4.02
C TRP A 182 12.83 2.04 3.89
N TRP A 183 12.41 1.55 2.73
CA TRP A 183 11.03 1.19 2.46
C TRP A 183 10.58 0.03 3.35
N LEU A 184 11.33 -1.07 3.31
CA LEU A 184 11.04 -2.28 4.06
C LEU A 184 11.11 -2.03 5.57
N THR A 185 12.08 -1.24 6.03
CA THR A 185 12.18 -0.90 7.46
C THR A 185 11.01 -0.04 7.91
N THR A 186 10.55 0.91 7.10
CA THR A 186 9.37 1.74 7.41
C THR A 186 8.09 0.90 7.47
N LEU A 187 7.92 -0.06 6.55
CA LEU A 187 6.81 -1.02 6.61
C LEU A 187 6.88 -1.89 7.87
N ALA A 188 8.06 -2.42 8.20
CA ALA A 188 8.25 -3.23 9.39
C ALA A 188 7.93 -2.44 10.67
N ILE A 189 8.43 -1.21 10.81
CA ILE A 189 8.12 -0.32 11.93
C ILE A 189 6.62 -0.06 12.00
N THR A 190 5.98 0.25 10.88
CA THR A 190 4.53 0.49 10.82
C THR A 190 3.73 -0.72 11.31
N ILE A 191 4.09 -1.92 10.85
CA ILE A 191 3.46 -3.17 11.31
C ILE A 191 3.66 -3.36 12.81
N LEU A 192 4.89 -3.17 13.32
CA LEU A 192 5.19 -3.30 14.74
C LEU A 192 4.37 -2.31 15.60
N VAL A 193 4.17 -1.08 15.12
CA VAL A 193 3.30 -0.09 15.80
C VAL A 193 1.86 -0.59 15.86
N PHE A 194 1.28 -1.09 14.76
CA PHE A 194 -0.08 -1.64 14.79
C PHE A 194 -0.21 -2.85 15.73
N VAL A 195 0.76 -3.78 15.68
CA VAL A 195 0.79 -4.95 16.57
C VAL A 195 0.93 -4.54 18.03
N ALA A 196 1.77 -3.55 18.34
CA ALA A 196 1.93 -3.02 19.69
C ALA A 196 0.64 -2.37 20.21
N ILE A 197 -0.05 -1.59 19.36
CA ILE A 197 -1.34 -0.98 19.72
C ILE A 197 -2.38 -2.08 19.97
N GLU A 198 -2.53 -3.04 19.06
CA GLU A 198 -3.47 -4.15 19.19
C GLU A 198 -3.28 -4.92 20.51
N ARG A 199 -2.03 -5.30 20.81
CA ARG A 199 -1.69 -6.02 22.05
C ARG A 199 -1.81 -5.15 23.30
N GLY A 200 -1.60 -3.83 23.19
CA GLY A 200 -1.70 -2.87 24.29
C GLY A 200 -3.13 -2.63 24.78
N GLN A 201 -4.13 -2.73 23.89
CA GLN A 201 -5.55 -2.51 24.24
C GLN A 201 -6.08 -3.50 25.29
N PHE A 202 -5.52 -4.70 25.38
CA PHE A 202 -5.99 -5.73 26.31
C PHE A 202 -5.48 -5.55 27.75
N ARG A 203 -4.41 -4.77 27.95
CA ARG A 203 -3.83 -4.56 29.30
C ARG A 203 -4.51 -3.45 30.09
N THR A 204 -5.29 -2.58 29.45
CA THR A 204 -5.91 -1.40 30.09
C THR A 204 -7.36 -1.62 30.51
N ARG A 205 -8.03 -2.69 30.04
CA ARG A 205 -9.35 -3.08 30.56
C ARG A 205 -9.18 -3.99 31.79
N ARG A 206 -9.13 -3.38 32.97
CA ARG A 206 -9.33 -4.10 34.25
C ARG A 206 -10.63 -4.93 34.12
N PRO A 207 -10.64 -6.23 34.44
CA PRO A 207 -11.89 -7.00 34.51
C PRO A 207 -12.85 -6.26 35.42
N LYS A 208 -14.01 -5.84 34.90
CA LYS A 208 -15.04 -5.25 35.76
C LYS A 208 -15.52 -6.36 36.69
N VAL A 209 -15.30 -6.17 37.99
CA VAL A 209 -15.71 -7.08 39.08
C VAL A 209 -17.20 -7.45 38.98
N SER A 210 -18.02 -6.64 38.31
CA SER A 210 -19.41 -6.91 37.99
C SER A 210 -19.68 -8.16 37.14
N ARG A 211 -18.65 -8.81 36.56
CA ARG A 211 -18.77 -10.10 35.86
C ARG A 211 -18.26 -11.30 36.66
N LEU A 212 -17.69 -11.08 37.84
CA LEU A 212 -17.49 -12.16 38.80
C LEU A 212 -18.85 -12.43 39.45
N LYS A 213 -19.44 -13.59 39.16
CA LYS A 213 -20.50 -14.13 40.02
C LYS A 213 -19.87 -14.30 41.40
N LEU A 214 -20.12 -13.35 42.30
CA LEU A 214 -19.84 -13.55 43.71
C LEU A 214 -20.71 -14.72 44.17
N PRO A 215 -20.15 -15.72 44.87
CA PRO A 215 -20.95 -16.71 45.56
C PRO A 215 -21.96 -15.99 46.48
N PRO A 216 -23.21 -16.48 46.61
CA PRO A 216 -24.17 -15.87 47.51
C PRO A 216 -23.59 -15.83 48.93
N LEU A 217 -23.55 -14.63 49.50
CA LEU A 217 -23.21 -14.41 50.90
C LEU A 217 -24.36 -14.93 51.76
N GLY A 218 -24.08 -15.99 52.52
CA GLY A 218 -24.86 -16.38 53.69
C GLY A 218 -25.86 -17.50 53.43
N GLU A 219 -25.48 -18.71 53.81
CA GLU A 219 -26.41 -19.64 54.45
C GLU A 219 -25.89 -19.83 55.88
N PRO A 220 -26.67 -19.48 56.93
CA PRO A 220 -26.24 -19.69 58.30
C PRO A 220 -26.12 -21.19 58.60
N PRO A 221 -25.20 -21.61 59.49
CA PRO A 221 -25.06 -23.02 59.84
C PRO A 221 -26.36 -23.52 60.48
N THR A 222 -26.95 -24.56 59.89
CA THR A 222 -28.04 -25.33 60.50
C THR A 222 -27.50 -26.14 61.69
N PRO A 223 -28.31 -26.31 62.76
CA PRO A 223 -27.88 -26.88 64.04
C PRO A 223 -27.43 -28.34 63.96
#